data_AF-A0A401PX78-F1
#
_entry.id   AF-A0A401PX78-F1
#
_cell.length_a   1.000
_cell.length_b   1.000
_cell.length_c   1.000
_cell.angle_alpha   90.00
_cell.angle_beta   90.00
_cell.angle_gamma   90.00
#
_symmetry.space_group_name_H-M   'P 1'
#
loop_
_entity.id
_entity.type
_entity.pdbx_description
1 polymer ?
#
loop_
_entity_poly.entity_id
_entity_poly.type
_entity_poly.pdbx_seq_one_letter_code
_entity_poly.pdbx_strand_id
1 'polypeptide(L)'
;WGKKHVPIYVIPKLEYQLSYGIEALSESEICLLWTEGLLNSNAWFYIGHIDVFTSKLTLVDQFPALSVAERFGSFNPLNSLNILHHILKKVLSLSEGRYLLSHSSGDSSMTIYRNVQGGKFTRAAYNLHAAHSTLPPTPSTLSVPWVPLDPNILLPYHVHHSRVPCTFPPMSSDNLQNQKRGVAKTNRRVPVQRKAVAMETKSHSPPAQPSGNEGVAPKKKNKGKRANRNKRWKAKKKLKKAQSVKAQ
;
A
#
# COMPACT_ATOMS: atom_id res chain seq x y z
N TRP A 1 32.63 0.60 -40.20
CA TRP A 1 31.33 0.82 -39.56
C TRP A 1 31.31 0.05 -38.25
N GLY A 2 31.66 0.70 -37.14
CA GLY A 2 31.73 0.06 -35.82
C GLY A 2 30.33 -0.25 -35.29
N LYS A 3 30.12 -1.44 -34.74
CA LYS A 3 28.86 -1.82 -34.07
C LYS A 3 28.65 -0.88 -32.89
N LYS A 4 27.56 -0.10 -32.90
CA LYS A 4 27.15 0.69 -31.74
C LYS A 4 26.63 -0.26 -30.67
N HIS A 5 27.35 -0.37 -29.56
CA HIS A 5 26.90 -1.11 -28.39
C HIS A 5 25.95 -0.20 -27.59
N VAL A 6 24.76 -0.71 -27.30
CA VAL A 6 23.75 -0.04 -26.49
C VAL A 6 23.69 -0.75 -25.15
N PRO A 7 23.98 -0.08 -24.02
CA PRO A 7 23.83 -0.67 -22.71
C PRO A 7 22.37 -1.08 -22.47
N ILE A 8 22.16 -2.28 -21.94
CA ILE A 8 20.84 -2.81 -21.60
C ILE A 8 20.83 -3.08 -20.11
N TYR A 9 19.82 -2.56 -19.42
CA TYR A 9 19.58 -2.83 -18.02
C TYR A 9 18.25 -3.56 -17.86
N VAL A 10 18.25 -4.67 -17.13
CA VAL A 10 17.09 -5.56 -16.99
C VAL A 10 16.71 -5.66 -15.52
N ILE A 11 15.46 -5.37 -15.19
CA ILE A 11 14.89 -5.55 -13.85
C ILE A 11 13.80 -6.63 -13.89
N PRO A 12 13.92 -7.71 -13.09
CA PRO A 12 12.80 -8.59 -12.83
C PRO A 12 11.86 -7.95 -11.79
N LYS A 13 10.57 -7.87 -12.10
CA LYS A 13 9.53 -7.38 -11.20
C LYS A 13 8.57 -8.52 -10.87
N LEU A 14 8.41 -8.80 -9.58
CA LEU A 14 7.58 -9.89 -9.09
C LEU A 14 6.15 -9.40 -8.87
N GLU A 15 5.19 -10.06 -9.53
CA GLU A 15 3.78 -9.67 -9.50
C GLU A 15 2.97 -10.68 -8.69
N TYR A 16 2.29 -10.20 -7.64
CA TYR A 16 1.44 -11.04 -6.79
C TYR A 16 -0.05 -10.96 -7.16
N GLN A 17 -0.44 -9.95 -7.95
CA GLN A 17 -1.84 -9.57 -8.17
C GLN A 17 -2.21 -9.38 -9.65
N LEU A 18 -1.68 -10.22 -10.53
CA LEU A 18 -1.93 -10.14 -11.99
C LEU A 18 -3.41 -10.17 -12.39
N SER A 19 -4.30 -10.72 -11.55
CA SER A 19 -5.75 -10.67 -11.78
C SER A 19 -6.36 -9.27 -11.67
N TYR A 20 -5.64 -8.35 -11.05
CA TYR A 20 -6.04 -6.95 -10.84
C TYR A 20 -5.24 -5.99 -11.72
N GLY A 21 -3.98 -6.30 -12.03
CA GLY A 21 -3.10 -5.36 -12.71
C GLY A 21 -1.64 -5.74 -12.57
N ILE A 22 -0.80 -4.86 -13.06
CA ILE A 22 0.65 -4.87 -12.85
C ILE A 22 0.97 -3.81 -11.81
N GLU A 23 1.89 -4.11 -10.90
CA GLU A 23 2.42 -3.13 -9.96
C GLU A 23 3.19 -2.01 -10.68
N ALA A 24 2.96 -0.77 -10.27
CA ALA A 24 3.77 0.36 -10.71
C ALA A 24 5.22 0.23 -10.20
N LEU A 25 6.13 0.98 -10.81
CA LEU A 25 7.49 1.08 -10.29
C LEU A 25 7.49 1.71 -8.89
N SER A 26 8.18 1.06 -7.95
CA SER A 26 8.41 1.62 -6.62
C SER A 26 9.45 2.73 -6.66
N GLU A 27 9.48 3.59 -5.65
CA GLU A 27 10.45 4.70 -5.60
C GLU A 27 11.91 4.21 -5.62
N SER A 28 12.20 3.05 -5.02
CA SER A 28 13.54 2.45 -5.04
C SER A 28 13.92 1.94 -6.44
N GLU A 29 12.99 1.30 -7.15
CA GLU A 29 13.20 0.88 -8.55
C GLU A 29 13.41 2.09 -9.46
N ILE A 30 12.61 3.15 -9.30
CA ILE A 30 12.77 4.41 -10.03
C ILE A 30 14.14 5.03 -9.75
N CYS A 31 14.55 5.09 -8.47
CA CYS A 31 15.84 5.64 -8.07
C CYS A 31 17.00 4.85 -8.70
N LEU A 32 16.91 3.51 -8.74
CA LEU A 32 17.88 2.64 -9.39
C LEU A 32 17.96 2.93 -10.90
N LEU A 33 16.82 2.91 -11.61
CA LEU A 33 16.78 3.20 -13.04
C LEU A 33 17.30 4.60 -13.37
N TRP A 34 16.94 5.59 -12.57
CA TRP A 34 17.42 6.95 -12.74
C TRP A 34 18.94 7.04 -12.55
N THR A 35 19.48 6.38 -11.52
CA THR A 35 20.93 6.34 -11.27
C THR A 35 21.67 5.65 -12.42
N GLU A 36 21.14 4.52 -12.91
CA GLU A 36 21.69 3.83 -14.08
C GLU A 36 21.65 4.71 -15.34
N GLY A 37 20.58 5.49 -15.53
CA GLY A 37 20.46 6.43 -16.65
C GLY A 37 21.46 7.58 -16.59
N LEU A 38 21.85 8.02 -15.39
CA LEU A 38 22.93 9.00 -15.21
C LEU A 38 24.31 8.43 -15.54
N LEU A 39 24.55 7.16 -15.20
CA LEU A 39 25.82 6.48 -15.49
C LEU A 39 25.93 6.09 -16.97
N ASN A 40 24.80 5.79 -17.62
CA ASN A 40 24.72 5.29 -18.99
C ASN A 40 23.73 6.09 -19.84
N SER A 41 24.24 7.14 -20.53
CA SER A 41 23.43 8.14 -21.24
C SER A 41 22.60 7.65 -22.44
N ASN A 42 22.81 6.42 -22.91
CA ASN A 42 22.07 5.82 -24.03
C ASN A 42 21.60 4.39 -23.72
N ALA A 43 21.29 4.10 -22.45
CA ALA A 43 20.81 2.80 -22.04
C ALA A 43 19.34 2.56 -22.40
N TRP A 44 18.98 1.29 -22.59
CA TRP A 44 17.61 0.82 -22.66
C TRP A 44 17.26 -0.01 -21.44
N PHE A 45 16.08 0.23 -20.88
CA PHE A 45 15.59 -0.45 -19.70
C PHE A 45 14.51 -1.44 -20.08
N TYR A 46 14.63 -2.64 -19.53
CA TYR A 46 13.68 -3.74 -19.70
C TYR A 46 13.17 -4.16 -18.32
N ILE A 47 11.85 -4.19 -18.15
CA ILE A 47 11.21 -4.66 -16.93
C ILE A 47 10.44 -5.93 -17.27
N GLY A 48 10.88 -7.05 -16.73
CA GLY A 48 10.20 -8.33 -16.88
C GLY A 48 9.24 -8.57 -15.72
N HIS A 49 7.94 -8.53 -15.98
CA HIS A 49 6.90 -8.80 -14.99
C HIS A 49 6.66 -10.31 -14.90
N ILE A 50 6.99 -10.89 -13.74
CA ILE A 50 6.98 -12.33 -13.51
C ILE A 50 5.89 -12.65 -12.48
N ASP A 51 5.00 -13.56 -12.84
CA ASP A 51 4.04 -14.13 -11.89
C ASP A 51 4.78 -14.94 -10.83
N VAL A 52 4.64 -14.55 -9.57
CA VAL A 52 5.31 -15.24 -8.45
C VAL A 52 4.86 -16.70 -8.32
N PHE A 53 3.59 -17.00 -8.60
CA PHE A 53 3.02 -18.33 -8.38
C PHE A 53 3.31 -19.30 -9.53
N THR A 54 3.42 -18.79 -10.76
CA THR A 54 3.67 -19.64 -11.94
C THR A 54 5.10 -19.53 -12.46
N SER A 55 5.89 -18.57 -11.95
CA SER A 55 7.23 -18.22 -12.44
C SER A 55 7.27 -17.91 -13.94
N LYS A 56 6.14 -17.47 -14.52
CA LYS A 56 6.01 -17.15 -15.94
C LYS A 56 6.17 -15.65 -16.16
N LEU A 57 6.93 -15.31 -17.21
CA LEU A 57 7.02 -13.94 -17.72
C LEU A 57 5.67 -13.56 -18.35
N THR A 58 5.03 -12.55 -17.78
CA THR A 58 3.68 -12.09 -18.16
C THR A 58 3.74 -10.90 -19.10
N LEU A 59 4.64 -9.95 -18.84
CA LEU A 59 4.85 -8.75 -19.65
C LEU A 59 6.33 -8.36 -19.65
N VAL A 60 6.80 -7.77 -20.74
CA VAL A 60 8.09 -7.07 -20.79
C VAL A 60 7.83 -5.64 -21.20
N ASP A 61 8.07 -4.71 -20.27
CA ASP A 61 8.08 -3.29 -20.57
C ASP A 61 9.48 -2.86 -21.00
N GLN A 62 9.57 -2.04 -22.03
CA GLN A 62 10.85 -1.48 -22.48
C GLN A 62 10.75 0.02 -22.75
N PHE A 63 11.77 0.77 -22.34
CA PHE A 63 11.84 2.21 -22.60
C PHE A 63 13.29 2.73 -22.51
N PRO A 64 13.62 3.83 -23.20
CA PRO A 64 14.96 4.43 -23.13
C PRO A 64 15.21 5.10 -21.77
N ALA A 65 16.46 5.17 -21.33
CA ALA A 65 16.84 5.83 -20.08
C ALA A 65 16.42 7.32 -20.00
N LEU A 66 16.30 7.99 -21.15
CA LEU A 66 15.85 9.38 -21.22
C LEU A 66 14.38 9.57 -20.78
N SER A 67 13.53 8.56 -20.92
CA SER A 67 12.10 8.64 -20.56
C SER A 67 11.82 8.23 -19.10
N VAL A 68 12.85 7.96 -18.29
CA VAL A 68 12.70 7.55 -16.88
C VAL A 68 12.05 8.67 -16.05
N ALA A 69 12.32 9.93 -16.39
CA ALA A 69 11.72 11.08 -15.71
C ALA A 69 10.19 11.13 -15.79
N GLU A 70 9.60 10.59 -16.86
CA GLU A 70 8.15 10.49 -17.04
C GLU A 70 7.51 9.52 -16.03
N ARG A 71 8.32 8.65 -15.41
CA ARG A 71 7.89 7.60 -14.48
C ARG A 71 8.19 7.93 -13.02
N PHE A 72 8.69 9.12 -12.70
CA PHE A 72 9.09 9.47 -11.33
C PHE A 72 7.95 9.45 -10.31
N GLY A 73 6.71 9.73 -10.72
CA GLY A 73 5.59 9.81 -9.78
C GLY A 73 5.89 10.82 -8.66
N SER A 74 6.03 10.34 -7.42
CA SER A 74 6.42 11.12 -6.23
C SER A 74 7.93 11.25 -5.99
N PHE A 75 8.76 10.49 -6.72
CA PHE A 75 10.20 10.48 -6.54
C PHE A 75 10.83 11.84 -6.90
N ASN A 76 11.64 12.39 -6.00
CA ASN A 76 12.40 13.62 -6.22
C ASN A 76 13.91 13.34 -6.21
N PRO A 77 14.57 13.29 -7.38
CA PRO A 77 15.99 12.99 -7.46
C PRO A 77 16.89 14.01 -6.75
N LEU A 78 16.46 15.28 -6.63
CA LEU A 78 17.24 16.32 -5.97
C LEU A 78 17.45 16.01 -4.49
N ASN A 79 16.46 15.42 -3.82
CA ASN A 79 16.57 15.01 -2.42
C ASN A 79 17.64 13.92 -2.27
N SER A 80 17.63 12.91 -3.15
CA SER A 80 18.62 11.84 -3.17
C SER A 80 20.04 12.37 -3.41
N LEU A 81 20.20 13.32 -4.34
CA LEU A 81 21.49 13.97 -4.60
C LEU A 81 21.98 14.82 -3.43
N ASN A 82 21.08 15.55 -2.77
CA ASN A 82 21.43 16.33 -1.58
C ASN A 82 21.92 15.42 -0.45
N ILE A 83 21.21 14.31 -0.21
CA ILE A 83 21.64 13.30 0.76
C ILE A 83 23.01 12.76 0.38
N LEU A 84 23.21 12.32 -0.87
CA LEU A 84 24.50 11.82 -1.35
C LEU A 84 25.63 12.85 -1.18
N HIS A 85 25.38 14.12 -1.54
CA HIS A 85 26.34 15.19 -1.37
C HIS A 85 26.75 15.37 0.09
N HIS A 86 25.79 15.39 1.02
CA HIS A 86 26.07 15.51 2.45
C HIS A 86 26.86 14.32 2.99
N ILE A 87 26.56 13.10 2.51
CA ILE A 87 27.31 11.89 2.86
C ILE A 87 28.75 12.02 2.40
N LEU A 88 28.98 12.31 1.11
CA LEU A 88 30.31 12.42 0.55
C LEU A 88 31.11 13.53 1.22
N LYS A 89 30.50 14.70 1.46
CA LYS A 89 31.12 15.80 2.19
C LYS A 89 31.54 15.39 3.60
N LYS A 90 30.70 14.62 4.30
CA LYS A 90 31.03 14.13 5.64
C LYS A 90 32.16 13.11 5.58
N VAL A 91 32.11 12.15 4.66
CA VAL A 91 33.13 11.12 4.48
C VAL A 91 34.50 11.74 4.16
N LEU A 92 34.55 12.76 3.30
CA LEU A 92 35.79 13.48 2.97
C LEU A 92 36.43 14.20 4.17
N SER A 93 35.63 14.55 5.19
CA SER A 93 36.13 15.17 6.43
C SER A 93 36.67 14.17 7.46
N LEU A 94 36.49 12.87 7.23
CA LEU A 94 36.94 11.82 8.14
C LEU A 94 38.39 11.44 7.84
N SER A 95 39.10 10.93 8.86
CA SER A 95 40.44 10.37 8.66
C SER A 95 40.38 9.06 7.87
N GLU A 96 41.50 8.65 7.29
CA GLU A 96 41.60 7.36 6.62
C GLU A 96 41.22 6.21 7.58
N GLY A 97 40.38 5.30 7.10
CA GLY A 97 39.89 4.19 7.91
C GLY A 97 38.72 3.45 7.30
N ARG A 98 38.22 2.46 8.04
CA ARG A 98 37.02 1.70 7.69
C ARG A 98 35.83 2.24 8.47
N TYR A 99 34.74 2.49 7.75
CA TYR A 99 33.52 3.08 8.31
C TYR A 99 32.30 2.24 7.94
N LEU A 100 31.28 2.31 8.79
CA LEU A 100 29.96 1.72 8.54
C LEU A 100 28.94 2.85 8.47
N LEU A 101 28.21 2.90 7.36
CA LEU A 101 27.07 3.77 7.18
C LEU A 101 25.80 3.03 7.60
N SER A 102 25.03 3.58 8.52
CA SER A 102 23.83 2.92 9.06
C SER A 102 22.65 3.87 9.13
N HIS A 103 21.49 3.40 8.66
CA HIS A 103 20.20 4.08 8.72
C HIS A 103 19.13 3.05 9.08
N SER A 104 18.24 3.39 10.02
CA SER A 104 17.08 2.56 10.35
C SER A 104 15.82 3.22 9.81
N SER A 105 14.83 2.41 9.44
CA SER A 105 13.53 2.92 9.02
C SER A 105 12.92 3.82 10.11
N GLY A 106 12.52 5.03 9.74
CA GLY A 106 11.98 6.04 10.65
C GLY A 106 13.02 7.00 11.23
N ASP A 107 14.32 6.73 11.07
CA ASP A 107 15.35 7.66 11.50
C ASP A 107 15.37 8.88 10.58
N SER A 108 15.38 10.08 11.18
CA SER A 108 15.51 11.37 10.46
C SER A 108 16.95 11.70 10.06
N SER A 109 17.92 10.91 10.51
CA SER A 109 19.34 11.11 10.26
C SER A 109 20.03 9.77 10.08
N MET A 110 21.21 9.79 9.48
CA MET A 110 22.04 8.62 9.26
C MET A 110 23.32 8.70 10.09
N THR A 111 23.80 7.56 10.57
CA THR A 111 24.98 7.49 11.43
C THR A 111 26.17 6.88 10.71
N ILE A 112 27.36 7.45 10.90
CA ILE A 112 28.63 6.92 10.40
C ILE A 112 29.45 6.42 11.59
N TYR A 113 29.64 5.11 11.69
CA TYR A 113 30.49 4.49 12.70
C TYR A 113 31.90 4.30 12.17
N ARG A 114 32.91 4.56 12.99
CA ARG A 114 34.30 4.18 12.70
C ARG A 114 34.56 2.77 13.22
N ASN A 115 35.21 1.94 12.42
CA ASN A 115 35.67 0.64 12.89
C ASN A 115 36.72 0.82 13.99
N VAL A 116 36.55 0.10 15.10
CA VAL A 116 37.48 0.10 16.23
C VAL A 116 38.29 -1.20 16.19
N GLN A 117 39.60 -1.08 16.01
CA GLN A 117 40.50 -2.23 16.13
C GLN A 117 40.82 -2.46 17.61
N GLY A 118 40.67 -3.70 18.11
CA GLY A 118 41.18 -4.11 19.43
C GLY A 118 40.16 -4.26 20.57
N GLY A 119 38.96 -4.77 20.32
CA GLY A 119 38.08 -5.39 21.34
C GLY A 119 37.56 -4.50 22.49
N LYS A 120 37.94 -3.23 22.55
CA LYS A 120 37.44 -2.25 23.53
C LYS A 120 36.08 -1.74 23.08
N PHE A 121 35.04 -2.49 23.38
CA PHE A 121 33.66 -2.08 23.15
C PHE A 121 33.29 -0.95 24.11
N THR A 122 33.10 0.25 23.57
CA THR A 122 32.45 1.35 24.31
C THR A 122 30.93 1.16 24.23
N ARG A 123 30.17 1.77 25.15
CA ARG A 123 28.69 1.71 25.13
C ARG A 123 28.06 2.21 23.81
N ALA A 124 28.79 3.01 23.03
CA ALA A 124 28.38 3.51 21.73
C ALA A 124 28.87 2.66 20.54
N ALA A 125 29.54 1.53 20.79
CA ALA A 125 30.02 0.64 19.75
C ALA A 125 28.87 -0.18 19.16
N TYR A 126 28.80 -0.23 17.83
CA TYR A 126 27.85 -1.05 17.09
C TYR A 126 28.48 -2.41 16.77
N ASN A 127 27.93 -3.49 17.32
CA ASN A 127 28.39 -4.85 17.04
C ASN A 127 27.64 -5.43 15.83
N LEU A 128 28.27 -5.37 14.67
CA LEU A 128 27.71 -5.85 13.40
C LEU A 128 27.41 -7.36 13.43
N HIS A 129 28.27 -8.15 14.07
CA HIS A 129 28.05 -9.60 14.15
C HIS A 129 26.82 -9.93 14.99
N ALA A 130 26.69 -9.35 16.19
CA ALA A 130 25.53 -9.59 17.04
C ALA A 130 24.21 -9.09 16.42
N ALA A 131 24.25 -8.02 15.63
CA ALA A 131 23.08 -7.46 14.98
C ALA A 131 22.57 -8.29 13.78
N HIS A 132 23.46 -9.03 13.10
CA HIS A 132 23.15 -9.72 11.84
C HIS A 132 23.45 -11.22 11.83
N SER A 133 23.85 -11.82 12.96
CA SER A 133 24.10 -13.26 13.07
C SER A 133 22.81 -14.08 13.07
N THR A 134 21.67 -13.48 13.42
CA THR A 134 20.38 -14.15 13.46
C THR A 134 19.66 -14.04 12.12
N LEU A 135 18.85 -15.05 11.81
CA LEU A 135 17.92 -14.95 10.68
C LEU A 135 17.01 -13.72 10.86
N PRO A 136 16.70 -13.00 9.78
CA PRO A 136 15.80 -11.87 9.85
C PRO A 136 14.46 -12.32 10.43
N PRO A 137 13.86 -11.54 11.35
CA PRO A 137 12.58 -11.90 11.95
C PRO A 137 11.52 -12.00 10.85
N THR A 138 10.60 -12.95 11.00
CA THR A 138 9.44 -13.04 10.11
C THR A 138 8.71 -11.70 10.12
N PRO A 139 8.51 -11.05 8.96
CA PRO A 139 7.85 -9.76 8.91
C PRO A 139 6.46 -9.86 9.53
N SER A 140 6.07 -8.86 10.31
CA SER A 140 4.70 -8.80 10.84
C SER A 140 3.74 -8.74 9.65
N THR A 141 2.78 -9.67 9.62
CA THR A 141 1.91 -9.99 8.47
C THR A 141 0.94 -8.87 8.04
N LEU A 142 1.14 -7.63 8.51
CA LEU A 142 0.21 -6.51 8.35
C LEU A 142 0.82 -5.28 7.66
N SER A 143 2.13 -5.25 7.40
CA SER A 143 2.79 -4.08 6.78
C SER A 143 3.55 -4.42 5.51
N VAL A 144 2.99 -5.25 4.63
CA VAL A 144 3.52 -5.32 3.26
C VAL A 144 3.12 -4.01 2.57
N PRO A 145 4.07 -3.14 2.18
CA PRO A 145 3.74 -1.93 1.46
C PRO A 145 3.11 -2.35 0.13
N TRP A 146 1.81 -2.12 0.01
CA TRP A 146 1.08 -2.33 -1.23
C TRP A 146 1.60 -1.34 -2.26
N VAL A 147 2.35 -1.84 -3.24
CA VAL A 147 2.72 -1.04 -4.42
C VAL A 147 1.44 -0.80 -5.22
N PRO A 148 1.13 0.44 -5.61
CA PRO A 148 -0.07 0.73 -6.39
C PRO A 148 0.00 0.01 -7.74
N LEU A 149 -1.14 -0.45 -8.23
CA LEU A 149 -1.26 -1.02 -9.58
C LEU A 149 -1.32 0.09 -10.63
N ASP A 150 -0.76 -0.14 -11.81
CA ASP A 150 -0.89 0.75 -12.97
C ASP A 150 -2.27 0.53 -13.66
N PRO A 151 -3.17 1.52 -13.65
CA PRO A 151 -4.49 1.39 -14.27
C PRO A 151 -4.45 1.44 -15.80
N ASN A 152 -3.34 1.87 -16.41
CA ASN A 152 -3.25 2.08 -17.86
C ASN A 152 -2.82 0.83 -18.63
N ILE A 153 -2.38 -0.21 -17.92
CA ILE A 153 -1.87 -1.45 -18.53
C ILE A 153 -2.98 -2.52 -18.58
N LEU A 154 -3.31 -2.95 -19.80
CA LEU A 154 -4.30 -3.99 -20.02
C LEU A 154 -3.64 -5.36 -20.25
N LEU A 155 -3.60 -6.18 -19.20
CA LEU A 155 -3.16 -7.58 -19.30
C LEU A 155 -4.10 -8.47 -20.15
N PRO A 156 -3.60 -9.58 -20.75
CA PRO A 156 -4.44 -10.57 -21.44
C PRO A 156 -5.59 -11.11 -20.58
N TYR A 157 -5.38 -11.23 -19.26
CA TYR A 157 -6.42 -11.60 -18.31
C TYR A 157 -7.63 -10.66 -18.34
N HIS A 158 -7.39 -9.35 -18.42
CA HIS A 158 -8.44 -8.32 -18.47
C HIS A 158 -9.24 -8.40 -19.77
N VAL A 159 -8.55 -8.60 -20.89
CA VAL A 159 -9.18 -8.79 -22.20
C VAL A 159 -10.07 -10.02 -22.19
N HIS A 160 -9.54 -11.16 -21.74
CA HIS A 160 -10.26 -12.43 -21.72
C HIS A 160 -11.53 -12.37 -20.87
N HIS A 161 -11.49 -11.68 -19.73
CA HIS A 161 -12.63 -11.59 -18.81
C HIS A 161 -13.52 -10.36 -19.05
N SER A 162 -13.22 -9.52 -20.05
CA SER A 162 -13.88 -8.23 -20.28
C SER A 162 -13.92 -7.36 -19.01
N ARG A 163 -12.77 -7.25 -18.33
CA ARG A 163 -12.64 -6.54 -17.06
C ARG A 163 -11.71 -5.35 -17.18
N VAL A 164 -12.06 -4.27 -16.50
CA VAL A 164 -11.18 -3.11 -16.34
C VAL A 164 -10.11 -3.44 -15.28
N PRO A 165 -8.83 -3.06 -15.50
CA PRO A 165 -7.79 -3.17 -14.48
C PRO A 165 -8.19 -2.48 -13.16
N CYS A 166 -7.57 -2.91 -12.07
CA CYS A 166 -7.76 -2.38 -10.72
C CYS A 166 -9.20 -2.50 -10.19
N THR A 167 -10.00 -3.44 -10.70
CA THR A 167 -11.38 -3.68 -10.24
C THR A 167 -11.52 -4.96 -9.43
N PHE A 168 -12.39 -4.94 -8.42
CA PHE A 168 -12.75 -6.15 -7.69
C PHE A 168 -13.51 -7.14 -8.58
N PRO A 169 -13.37 -8.47 -8.33
CA PRO A 169 -14.15 -9.46 -9.04
C PRO A 169 -15.65 -9.16 -8.92
N PRO A 170 -16.42 -9.27 -10.03
CA PRO A 170 -17.87 -9.13 -9.95
C PRO A 170 -18.43 -10.21 -9.02
N MET A 171 -19.46 -9.86 -8.25
CA MET A 171 -20.13 -10.85 -7.40
C MET A 171 -20.75 -11.93 -8.28
N SER A 172 -20.54 -13.20 -7.90
CA SER A 172 -21.21 -14.32 -8.57
C SER A 172 -22.73 -14.16 -8.46
N SER A 173 -23.44 -14.57 -9.52
CA SER A 173 -24.90 -14.51 -9.61
C SER A 173 -25.62 -15.21 -8.45
N ASP A 174 -24.99 -16.22 -7.87
CA ASP A 174 -25.53 -16.98 -6.72
C ASP A 174 -25.67 -16.11 -5.47
N ASN A 175 -24.75 -15.16 -5.27
CA ASN A 175 -24.81 -14.23 -4.14
C ASN A 175 -25.90 -13.16 -4.31
N LEU A 176 -26.23 -12.76 -5.55
CA LEU A 176 -27.34 -11.84 -5.81
C LEU A 176 -28.71 -12.48 -5.51
N GLN A 177 -28.87 -13.78 -5.77
CA GLN A 177 -30.12 -14.49 -5.45
C GLN A 177 -30.34 -14.59 -3.94
N ASN A 178 -29.26 -14.81 -3.17
CA ASN A 178 -29.34 -14.93 -1.71
C ASN A 178 -29.58 -13.58 -1.00
N GLN A 179 -29.06 -12.45 -1.53
CA GLN A 179 -29.39 -11.13 -0.99
C GLN A 179 -30.84 -10.71 -1.25
N LYS A 180 -31.43 -11.08 -2.40
CA LYS A 180 -32.84 -10.77 -2.70
C LYS A 180 -33.83 -11.55 -1.83
N ARG A 181 -33.43 -12.70 -1.26
CA ARG A 181 -34.26 -13.51 -0.35
C ARG A 181 -34.24 -13.04 1.11
N GLY A 182 -33.35 -12.11 1.49
CA GLY A 182 -33.19 -11.64 2.88
C GLY A 182 -34.04 -10.43 3.30
N VAL A 183 -34.76 -9.77 2.38
CA VAL A 183 -35.45 -8.49 2.66
C VAL A 183 -36.97 -8.66 2.92
N ALA A 184 -37.50 -9.88 2.88
CA ALA A 184 -38.93 -10.14 3.06
C ALA A 184 -39.20 -11.18 4.18
N LYS A 185 -38.83 -10.89 5.43
CA LYS A 185 -39.54 -11.46 6.59
C LYS A 185 -39.82 -10.39 7.62
N THR A 186 -41.02 -9.86 7.47
CA THR A 186 -41.79 -9.03 8.38
C THR A 186 -41.85 -9.64 9.78
N ASN A 187 -41.72 -8.77 10.79
CA ASN A 187 -42.13 -8.97 12.17
C ASN A 187 -43.26 -10.00 12.35
N ARG A 188 -43.00 -11.09 13.07
CA ARG A 188 -44.01 -11.69 13.95
C ARG A 188 -43.47 -11.65 15.37
N ARG A 189 -43.99 -10.69 16.14
CA ARG A 189 -43.92 -10.72 17.60
C ARG A 189 -44.88 -11.81 18.07
N VAL A 190 -44.39 -12.73 18.90
CA VAL A 190 -45.25 -13.48 19.82
C VAL A 190 -44.64 -13.34 21.22
N PRO A 191 -45.43 -12.95 22.24
CA PRO A 191 -44.94 -12.66 23.58
C PRO A 191 -45.07 -13.89 24.48
N VAL A 192 -43.99 -14.39 25.10
CA VAL A 192 -44.13 -15.37 26.20
C VAL A 192 -43.08 -15.16 27.29
N GLN A 193 -43.61 -14.69 28.42
CA GLN A 193 -43.31 -14.94 29.83
C GLN A 193 -41.88 -15.22 30.32
N ARG A 194 -41.45 -14.32 31.21
CA ARG A 194 -40.41 -14.51 32.22
C ARG A 194 -40.87 -15.59 33.22
N LYS A 195 -40.05 -16.61 33.44
CA LYS A 195 -39.94 -17.32 34.72
C LYS A 195 -38.47 -17.56 35.03
N ALA A 196 -38.06 -17.12 36.22
CA ALA A 196 -36.78 -17.42 36.85
C ALA A 196 -36.86 -18.80 37.52
N VAL A 197 -35.77 -19.58 37.50
CA VAL A 197 -35.27 -20.41 38.64
C VAL A 197 -33.77 -20.70 38.42
N ALA A 198 -33.04 -20.74 39.54
CA ALA A 198 -31.61 -20.85 39.77
C ALA A 198 -31.01 -22.27 39.56
N MET A 199 -29.67 -22.37 39.41
CA MET A 199 -28.75 -22.92 40.42
C MET A 199 -27.30 -22.88 39.92
N GLU A 200 -26.37 -22.62 40.85
CA GLU A 200 -24.92 -22.53 40.64
C GLU A 200 -24.24 -23.87 40.33
N THR A 201 -23.03 -23.83 39.75
CA THR A 201 -21.87 -24.53 40.34
C THR A 201 -20.54 -23.94 39.83
N LYS A 202 -19.82 -23.31 40.78
CA LYS A 202 -18.37 -23.11 40.95
C LYS A 202 -17.41 -23.42 39.79
N SER A 203 -16.50 -22.49 39.49
CA SER A 203 -15.14 -22.49 40.10
C SER A 203 -14.22 -21.32 39.64
N HIS A 204 -13.78 -20.55 40.65
CA HIS A 204 -12.45 -19.96 40.90
C HIS A 204 -11.71 -18.97 39.94
N SER A 205 -11.85 -17.66 40.27
CA SER A 205 -10.80 -16.61 40.50
C SER A 205 -10.00 -15.98 39.32
N PRO A 206 -9.36 -14.78 39.50
CA PRO A 206 -9.90 -13.44 39.74
C PRO A 206 -9.36 -12.38 38.70
N PRO A 207 -9.72 -11.07 38.78
CA PRO A 207 -9.75 -10.16 37.63
C PRO A 207 -8.54 -9.22 37.49
N ALA A 208 -8.22 -8.80 36.26
CA ALA A 208 -7.39 -7.64 35.98
C ALA A 208 -8.17 -6.63 35.11
N GLN A 209 -8.36 -5.43 35.66
CA GLN A 209 -8.99 -4.29 35.00
C GLN A 209 -8.08 -3.72 33.90
N PRO A 210 -8.64 -3.14 32.82
CA PRO A 210 -8.02 -2.03 32.13
C PRO A 210 -8.53 -0.70 32.71
N SER A 211 -7.60 0.07 33.28
CA SER A 211 -7.74 1.49 33.61
C SER A 211 -7.82 2.35 32.34
N GLY A 212 -8.62 3.42 32.41
CA GLY A 212 -8.95 4.35 31.31
C GLY A 212 -7.78 5.22 30.85
N ASN A 213 -7.95 6.23 29.98
CA ASN A 213 -9.09 6.80 29.27
C ASN A 213 -8.46 7.76 28.24
N GLU A 214 -9.02 7.91 27.03
CA GLU A 214 -9.23 9.23 26.40
C GLU A 214 -9.99 9.14 25.06
N GLY A 215 -11.26 9.54 25.10
CA GLY A 215 -11.86 10.50 24.17
C GLY A 215 -12.27 10.10 22.75
N VAL A 216 -13.47 9.50 22.55
CA VAL A 216 -14.30 9.79 21.35
C VAL A 216 -15.79 9.81 21.70
N ALA A 217 -16.44 10.95 21.48
CA ALA A 217 -17.87 11.16 21.71
C ALA A 217 -18.78 10.32 20.79
N PRO A 218 -19.94 9.81 21.26
CA PRO A 218 -20.83 9.01 20.42
C PRO A 218 -21.60 9.87 19.39
N LYS A 219 -21.44 9.53 18.11
CA LYS A 219 -22.17 10.16 16.98
C LYS A 219 -23.68 9.98 17.12
N LYS A 220 -24.38 11.09 17.39
CA LYS A 220 -25.85 11.21 17.40
C LYS A 220 -26.41 10.99 15.97
N LYS A 221 -27.10 9.86 15.74
CA LYS A 221 -27.77 9.55 14.45
C LYS A 221 -28.93 10.51 14.18
N ASN A 222 -28.70 11.54 13.35
CA ASN A 222 -29.72 12.50 12.88
C ASN A 222 -30.70 11.88 11.87
N LYS A 223 -31.64 11.03 12.32
CA LYS A 223 -32.69 10.45 11.46
C LYS A 223 -33.75 11.47 11.00
N GLY A 224 -33.97 12.56 11.74
CA GLY A 224 -35.02 13.55 11.43
C GLY A 224 -34.74 14.48 10.23
N LYS A 225 -33.46 14.86 10.01
CA LYS A 225 -33.11 15.84 8.96
C LYS A 225 -33.26 15.29 7.54
N ARG A 226 -33.01 13.99 7.33
CA ARG A 226 -33.11 13.34 5.99
C ARG A 226 -34.56 13.18 5.54
N ALA A 227 -35.48 12.89 6.46
CA ALA A 227 -36.91 12.78 6.17
C ALA A 227 -37.52 14.13 5.76
N ASN A 228 -37.15 15.22 6.43
CA ASN A 228 -37.64 16.57 6.10
C ASN A 228 -37.11 17.07 4.75
N ARG A 229 -35.86 16.75 4.38
CA ARG A 229 -35.30 17.10 3.06
C ARG A 229 -36.07 16.42 1.92
N ASN A 230 -36.46 15.15 2.11
CA ASN A 230 -37.21 14.40 1.10
C ASN A 230 -38.64 14.93 0.93
N LYS A 231 -39.31 15.33 2.02
CA LYS A 231 -40.64 15.96 1.95
C LYS A 231 -40.60 17.30 1.19
N ARG A 232 -39.61 18.16 1.49
CA ARG A 232 -39.40 19.44 0.78
C ARG A 232 -39.13 19.25 -0.72
N TRP A 233 -38.33 18.24 -1.09
CA TRP A 233 -38.02 17.98 -2.49
C TRP A 233 -39.25 17.48 -3.27
N LYS A 234 -40.08 16.63 -2.66
CA LYS A 234 -41.35 16.18 -3.25
C LYS A 234 -42.36 17.33 -3.40
N ALA A 235 -42.43 18.25 -2.43
CA ALA A 235 -43.27 19.44 -2.52
C ALA A 235 -42.84 20.37 -3.67
N LYS A 236 -41.54 20.61 -3.84
CA LYS A 236 -41.00 21.40 -4.98
C LYS A 236 -41.29 20.76 -6.34
N LYS A 237 -41.22 19.43 -6.45
CA LYS A 237 -41.61 18.72 -7.68
C LYS A 237 -43.10 18.88 -8.01
N LYS A 238 -43.98 18.82 -7.01
CA LYS A 238 -45.42 19.05 -7.19
C LYS A 238 -45.72 20.49 -7.61
N LEU A 239 -45.04 21.48 -7.03
CA LEU A 239 -45.22 22.89 -7.38
C LEU A 239 -44.77 23.19 -8.82
N LYS A 240 -43.61 22.66 -9.25
CA LYS A 240 -43.15 22.78 -10.64
C LYS A 240 -44.09 22.11 -11.64
N LYS A 241 -44.66 20.95 -11.28
CA LYS A 241 -45.63 20.25 -12.12
C LYS A 241 -46.95 21.03 -12.24
N ALA A 242 -47.40 21.67 -11.16
CA ALA A 242 -48.60 22.51 -11.19
C ALA A 242 -48.40 23.83 -11.96
N GLN A 243 -47.20 24.41 -11.94
CA GLN A 243 -46.86 25.59 -12.75
C GLN A 243 -46.77 25.28 -14.25
N SER A 244 -46.30 24.07 -14.61
CA SER A 244 -46.21 23.64 -16.02
C SER A 244 -47.58 23.34 -16.65
N VAL A 245 -48.61 23.08 -15.85
CA VAL A 245 -49.99 22.82 -16.32
C VAL A 245 -50.81 24.11 -16.45
N LYS A 246 -50.36 25.22 -15.85
CA LYS A 246 -50.99 26.54 -15.97
C LYS A 246 -50.43 27.40 -17.11
N ALA A 247 -49.44 26.90 -17.85
CA ALA A 247 -48.78 27.59 -18.96
C ALA A 247 -49.04 26.93 -20.32
N GLN A 248 -50.11 26.13 -20.42
CA GLN A 248 -50.69 25.63 -21.67
C GLN A 248 -52.09 26.19 -21.82
#